data_AF-A0A8J5N3L4-F1
#
_entry.id   AF-A0A8J5N3L4-F1
#
_cell.length_a   1.000
_cell.length_b   1.000
_cell.length_c   1.000
_cell.angle_alpha   90.00
_cell.angle_beta   90.00
_cell.angle_gamma   90.00
#
_symmetry.space_group_name_H-M   'P 1'
#
loop_
_entity.id
_entity.type
_entity.pdbx_description
1 polymer ?
#
loop_
_entity_poly.entity_id
_entity_poly.type
_entity_poly.pdbx_seq_one_letter_code
_entity_poly.pdbx_strand_id
1 'polypeptide(L)'
;IGALLNSLTFAGVAVMLVFIGTATDSASQLHHFANTELHGSHLNEDDEYTDSWEEQVEGILELIKAHIQMALVQIVTSSMLIHGVKHSRRGLLLPYLVITTIGILLCIIMGIVMFAVLGNASMIVSSAASMLVGAGLQVYFMLVVFSQYQALGLIRMHEDMSMK
;
A
#
# COMPACT_ATOMS: atom_id res chain seq x y z
N ILE A 1 0.07 -15.33 3.18
CA ILE A 1 1.39 -14.77 3.56
C ILE A 1 1.66 -13.46 2.80
N GLY A 2 1.67 -13.43 1.46
CA GLY A 2 1.89 -12.19 0.69
C GLY A 2 0.89 -11.06 0.99
N ALA A 3 -0.42 -11.38 1.05
CA ALA A 3 -1.46 -10.40 1.42
C ALA A 3 -1.31 -9.85 2.84
N LEU A 4 -0.87 -10.69 3.78
CA LEU A 4 -0.62 -10.29 5.17
C LEU A 4 0.61 -9.38 5.27
N LEU A 5 1.69 -9.71 4.57
CA LEU A 5 2.89 -8.88 4.53
C LEU A 5 2.60 -7.50 3.92
N ASN A 6 1.85 -7.44 2.81
CA ASN A 6 1.42 -6.17 2.22
C ASN A 6 0.50 -5.37 3.14
N SER A 7 -0.42 -6.03 3.85
CA SER A 7 -1.28 -5.34 4.81
C SER A 7 -0.48 -4.76 5.97
N LEU A 8 0.58 -5.44 6.41
CA LEU A 8 1.46 -4.98 7.47
C LEU A 8 2.34 -3.80 7.03
N THR A 9 2.90 -3.83 5.82
CA THR A 9 3.67 -2.68 5.30
C THR A 9 2.79 -1.48 5.01
N PHE A 10 1.59 -1.67 4.46
CA PHE A 10 0.69 -0.56 4.18
C PHE A 10 0.12 0.05 5.46
N ALA A 11 -0.23 -0.77 6.46
CA ALA A 11 -0.60 -0.29 7.78
C ALA A 11 0.57 0.46 8.45
N GLY A 12 1.79 -0.04 8.32
CA GLY A 12 2.99 0.64 8.81
C GLY A 12 3.20 2.01 8.16
N VAL A 13 3.04 2.11 6.84
CA VAL A 13 3.15 3.38 6.11
C VAL A 13 2.00 4.33 6.46
N ALA A 14 0.76 3.84 6.57
CA ALA A 14 -0.38 4.65 6.97
C ALA A 14 -0.21 5.22 8.38
N VAL A 15 0.20 4.38 9.34
CA VAL A 15 0.53 4.80 10.71
C VAL A 15 1.67 5.83 10.67
N MET A 16 2.71 5.59 9.88
CA MET A 16 3.84 6.51 9.76
C MET A 16 3.41 7.86 9.18
N LEU A 17 2.54 7.90 8.17
CA LEU A 17 2.00 9.15 7.59
C LEU A 17 1.16 9.92 8.60
N VAL A 18 0.36 9.23 9.42
CA VAL A 18 -0.37 9.85 10.53
C VAL A 18 0.59 10.44 11.56
N PHE A 19 1.65 9.72 11.94
CA PHE A 19 2.67 10.23 12.85
C PHE A 19 3.44 11.42 12.27
N ILE A 20 3.67 11.45 10.96
CA ILE A 20 4.29 12.60 10.30
C ILE A 20 3.35 13.79 10.31
N GLY A 21 2.07 13.61 9.97
CA GLY A 21 1.06 14.68 10.05
C GLY A 21 1.00 15.30 11.44
N THR A 22 0.85 14.47 12.48
CA THR A 22 0.79 14.95 13.87
C THR A 22 2.09 15.63 14.31
N ALA A 23 3.26 15.13 13.90
CA ALA A 23 4.54 15.76 14.21
C ALA A 23 4.71 17.12 13.52
N THR A 24 4.18 17.26 12.30
CA THR A 24 4.27 18.51 11.53
C THR A 24 3.34 19.57 12.11
N ASP A 25 2.13 19.19 12.52
CA ASP A 25 1.17 20.07 13.19
C ASP A 25 1.65 20.48 14.59
N SER A 26 2.26 19.56 15.34
CA SER A 26 2.86 19.89 16.63
C SER A 26 4.00 20.91 16.49
N ALA A 27 4.78 20.83 15.41
CA ALA A 27 5.87 21.76 15.14
C ALA A 27 5.37 23.14 14.70
N SER A 28 4.29 23.22 13.91
CA SER A 28 3.68 24.49 13.50
C SER A 28 3.00 25.19 14.69
N GLN A 29 2.31 24.45 15.56
CA GLN A 29 1.71 24.99 16.78
C GLN A 29 2.76 25.55 17.74
N LEU A 30 3.87 24.84 17.95
CA LEU A 30 4.96 25.33 18.82
C LEU A 30 5.53 26.66 18.33
N HIS A 31 5.60 26.83 17.01
CA HIS A 31 6.03 28.08 16.38
C HIS A 31 5.00 29.21 16.53
N HIS A 32 3.71 28.88 16.57
CA HIS A 32 2.61 29.82 16.80
C HIS A 32 2.53 30.26 18.27
N PHE A 33 2.66 29.34 19.23
CA PHE A 33 2.74 29.67 20.66
C PHE A 33 3.92 30.58 20.99
N ALA A 34 5.10 30.31 20.42
CA ALA A 34 6.28 31.16 20.59
C ALA A 34 6.05 32.61 20.08
N ASN A 35 5.21 32.80 19.07
CA ASN A 35 4.84 34.12 18.56
C ASN A 35 3.67 34.76 19.34
N THR A 36 2.76 33.96 19.90
CA THR A 36 1.53 34.40 20.58
C THR A 36 1.77 34.82 22.03
N GLU A 37 2.74 34.21 22.74
CA GLU A 37 3.18 34.72 24.07
C GLU A 37 3.68 36.18 24.02
N LEU A 38 4.04 36.69 22.83
CA LEU A 38 4.46 38.08 22.62
C LEU A 38 3.29 39.06 22.37
N HIS A 39 2.08 38.57 22.10
CA HIS A 39 0.87 39.37 21.83
C HIS A 39 -0.30 38.76 22.58
N GLY A 40 -0.53 39.24 23.81
CA GLY A 40 -1.63 38.76 24.65
C GLY A 40 -2.99 38.94 23.99
N SER A 41 -3.58 37.84 23.53
CA SER A 41 -5.00 37.75 23.16
C SER A 41 -5.58 36.46 23.72
N HIS A 42 -6.45 36.66 24.70
CA HIS A 42 -7.25 35.64 25.37
C HIS A 42 -8.51 35.35 24.53
N LEU A 43 -8.86 34.06 24.44
CA LEU A 43 -10.18 33.49 24.10
C LEU A 43 -10.51 33.36 22.59
N ASN A 44 -10.01 32.28 21.97
CA ASN A 44 -10.69 31.51 20.90
C ASN A 44 -9.95 30.21 20.48
N GLU A 45 -8.96 29.72 21.24
CA GLU A 45 -8.12 28.56 20.86
C GLU A 45 -8.84 27.19 20.90
N ASP A 46 -9.92 27.06 21.66
CA ASP A 46 -10.56 25.74 21.87
C ASP A 46 -11.35 25.23 20.64
N ASP A 47 -11.91 26.13 19.82
CA ASP A 47 -12.72 25.76 18.65
C ASP A 47 -11.84 25.33 17.45
N GLU A 48 -10.65 25.93 17.27
CA GLU A 48 -9.75 25.63 16.14
C GLU A 48 -9.05 24.25 16.30
N TYR A 49 -8.82 23.80 17.54
CA TYR A 49 -8.22 22.49 17.80
C TYR A 49 -9.17 21.33 17.46
N THR A 50 -10.46 21.47 17.74
CA THR A 50 -11.45 20.42 17.49
C THR A 50 -11.66 20.15 16.01
N ASP A 51 -11.65 21.19 15.16
CA ASP A 51 -11.84 21.05 13.71
C ASP A 51 -10.67 20.29 13.05
N SER A 52 -9.42 20.55 13.47
CA SER A 52 -8.25 19.85 12.89
C SER A 52 -8.22 18.35 13.23
N TRP A 53 -8.68 17.98 14.43
CA TRP A 53 -8.75 16.59 14.86
C TRP A 53 -9.81 15.81 14.07
N GLU A 54 -10.97 16.42 13.82
CA GLU A 54 -12.03 15.79 13.02
C GLU A 54 -11.58 15.50 11.58
N GLU A 55 -10.89 16.46 10.94
CA GLU A 55 -10.35 16.29 9.58
C GLU A 55 -9.31 15.15 9.52
N GLN A 56 -8.42 15.06 10.51
CA GLN A 56 -7.46 13.96 10.59
C GLN A 56 -8.14 12.60 10.78
N VAL A 57 -9.13 12.51 11.66
CA VAL A 57 -9.87 11.26 11.92
C VAL A 57 -10.65 10.83 10.67
N GLU A 58 -11.27 11.77 9.94
CA GLU A 58 -11.98 11.47 8.70
C GLU A 58 -11.01 10.90 7.64
N GLY A 59 -9.85 11.53 7.46
CA GLY A 59 -8.82 11.04 6.54
C GLY A 59 -8.31 9.62 6.88
N ILE A 60 -8.13 9.32 8.17
CA ILE A 60 -7.73 7.97 8.63
C ILE A 60 -8.84 6.96 8.33
N LEU A 61 -10.10 7.30 8.58
CA LEU A 61 -11.22 6.40 8.33
C LEU A 61 -11.38 6.10 6.84
N GLU A 62 -11.18 7.08 5.96
CA GLU A 62 -11.17 6.86 4.51
C GLU A 62 -10.06 5.91 4.08
N LEU A 63 -8.84 6.09 4.61
CA LEU A 63 -7.71 5.20 4.34
C LEU A 63 -8.00 3.76 4.80
N ILE A 64 -8.56 3.58 6.00
CA ILE A 64 -8.95 2.26 6.51
C ILE A 64 -10.00 1.61 5.62
N LYS A 65 -11.03 2.36 5.18
CA LYS A 65 -12.07 1.85 4.27
C LYS A 65 -11.46 1.38 2.94
N ALA A 66 -10.60 2.20 2.32
CA ALA A 66 -9.91 1.85 1.08
C ALA A 66 -9.05 0.59 1.26
N HIS A 67 -8.36 0.47 2.40
CA HIS A 67 -7.55 -0.71 2.71
C HIS A 67 -8.37 -1.99 2.83
N ILE A 68 -9.52 -1.92 3.51
CA ILE A 68 -10.45 -3.06 3.64
C ILE A 68 -10.96 -3.50 2.26
N GLN A 69 -11.33 -2.55 1.39
CA GLN A 69 -11.77 -2.86 0.03
C GLN A 69 -10.67 -3.58 -0.77
N MET A 70 -9.44 -3.07 -0.72
CA MET A 70 -8.30 -3.71 -1.39
C MET A 70 -7.98 -5.11 -0.84
N ALA A 71 -8.11 -5.31 0.47
CA ALA A 71 -7.95 -6.62 1.09
C ALA A 71 -9.00 -7.63 0.59
N LEU A 72 -10.26 -7.21 0.45
CA LEU A 72 -11.31 -8.06 -0.10
C LEU A 72 -11.03 -8.45 -1.55
N VAL A 73 -10.59 -7.51 -2.39
CA VAL A 73 -10.20 -7.82 -3.78
C VAL A 73 -9.02 -8.79 -3.82
N GLN A 74 -8.04 -8.64 -2.91
CA GLN A 74 -6.93 -9.59 -2.80
C GLN A 74 -7.38 -10.99 -2.40
N ILE A 75 -8.34 -11.12 -1.48
CA ILE A 75 -8.89 -12.43 -1.08
C ILE A 75 -9.55 -13.08 -2.30
N VAL A 76 -10.41 -12.36 -3.01
CA VAL A 76 -11.10 -12.88 -4.20
C VAL A 76 -10.12 -13.30 -5.29
N THR A 77 -9.15 -12.45 -5.63
CA THR A 77 -8.13 -12.78 -6.65
C THR A 77 -7.24 -13.94 -6.24
N SER A 78 -6.91 -14.08 -4.95
CA SER A 78 -6.17 -15.22 -4.41
C SER A 78 -6.98 -16.52 -4.49
N SER A 79 -8.29 -16.47 -4.20
CA SER A 79 -9.19 -17.61 -4.38
C SER A 79 -9.29 -18.02 -5.86
N MET A 80 -9.37 -17.05 -6.78
CA MET A 80 -9.35 -17.30 -8.23
C MET A 80 -8.04 -17.94 -8.67
N LEU A 81 -6.90 -17.49 -8.14
CA LEU A 81 -5.58 -18.07 -8.41
C LEU A 81 -5.54 -19.56 -8.01
N ILE A 82 -5.92 -19.87 -6.78
CA ILE A 82 -5.94 -21.26 -6.27
C ILE A 82 -6.87 -22.13 -7.12
N HIS A 83 -8.07 -21.63 -7.43
CA HIS A 83 -9.03 -22.36 -8.25
C HIS A 83 -8.55 -22.54 -9.69
N GLY A 84 -7.88 -21.52 -10.25
CA GLY A 84 -7.30 -21.52 -11.59
C GLY A 84 -6.19 -22.54 -11.75
N VAL A 85 -5.29 -22.63 -10.76
CA VAL A 85 -4.23 -23.65 -10.72
C VAL A 85 -4.83 -25.04 -10.56
N LYS A 86 -5.79 -25.24 -9.65
CA LYS A 86 -6.42 -26.55 -9.41
C LYS A 86 -7.16 -27.11 -10.62
N HIS A 87 -7.80 -26.25 -11.42
CA HIS A 87 -8.60 -26.67 -12.58
C HIS A 87 -7.90 -26.41 -13.93
N SER A 88 -6.61 -26.11 -13.92
CA SER A 88 -5.82 -25.82 -15.14
C SER A 88 -6.43 -24.72 -16.03
N ARG A 89 -7.15 -23.76 -15.42
CA ARG A 89 -7.82 -22.67 -16.15
C ARG A 89 -6.97 -21.41 -16.16
N ARG A 90 -6.17 -21.24 -17.22
CA ARG A 90 -5.26 -20.08 -17.40
C ARG A 90 -5.91 -18.71 -17.17
N GLY A 91 -7.18 -18.53 -17.58
CA GLY A 91 -7.88 -17.25 -17.50
C GLY A 91 -8.08 -16.75 -16.07
N LEU A 92 -8.10 -17.65 -15.08
CA LEU A 92 -8.28 -17.29 -13.66
C LEU A 92 -6.99 -16.80 -12.98
N LEU A 93 -5.82 -16.98 -13.61
CA LEU A 93 -4.54 -16.48 -13.10
C LEU A 93 -4.31 -15.01 -13.48
N LEU A 94 -4.95 -14.54 -14.55
CA LEU A 94 -4.74 -13.21 -15.11
C LEU A 94 -5.16 -12.06 -14.15
N PRO A 95 -6.31 -12.13 -13.45
CA PRO A 95 -6.68 -11.10 -12.48
C PRO A 95 -5.64 -10.91 -11.38
N TYR A 96 -5.03 -12.01 -10.90
CA TYR A 96 -3.95 -11.95 -9.91
C TYR A 96 -2.70 -11.26 -10.48
N LEU A 97 -2.27 -11.62 -11.70
CA LEU A 97 -1.12 -10.97 -12.34
C LEU A 97 -1.34 -9.47 -12.54
N VAL A 98 -2.54 -9.05 -12.97
CA VAL A 98 -2.87 -7.64 -13.18
C VAL A 98 -2.84 -6.86 -11.87
N ILE A 99 -3.50 -7.38 -10.81
CA ILE A 99 -3.54 -6.66 -9.53
C ILE A 99 -2.16 -6.58 -8.86
N THR A 100 -1.35 -7.63 -8.96
CA THR A 100 0.04 -7.62 -8.45
C THR A 100 0.90 -6.62 -9.22
N THR A 101 0.74 -6.53 -10.54
CA THR A 101 1.48 -5.55 -11.36
C THR A 101 1.14 -4.11 -10.97
N ILE A 102 -0.15 -3.80 -10.83
CA ILE A 102 -0.62 -2.48 -10.37
C ILE A 102 -0.09 -2.19 -8.96
N GLY A 103 -0.13 -3.17 -8.06
CA GLY A 103 0.39 -3.04 -6.70
C GLY A 103 1.89 -2.72 -6.66
N ILE A 104 2.70 -3.37 -7.50
CA ILE A 104 4.14 -3.08 -7.60
C ILE A 104 4.37 -1.65 -8.10
N LEU A 105 3.63 -1.21 -9.14
CA LEU A 105 3.73 0.16 -9.65
C LEU A 105 3.37 1.20 -8.60
N LEU A 106 2.26 1.01 -7.88
CA LEU A 106 1.85 1.90 -6.79
C LEU A 106 2.88 1.94 -5.66
N CYS A 107 3.47 0.80 -5.31
CA CYS A 107 4.54 0.72 -4.30
C CYS A 107 5.76 1.57 -4.70
N ILE A 108 6.18 1.49 -5.98
CA ILE A 108 7.30 2.28 -6.50
C ILE A 108 6.97 3.77 -6.48
N ILE A 109 5.78 4.16 -6.95
CA ILE A 109 5.34 5.58 -6.98
C ILE A 109 5.30 6.15 -5.56
N MET A 110 4.68 5.43 -4.61
CA MET A 110 4.61 5.86 -3.22
C MET A 110 5.98 5.96 -2.58
N GLY A 111 6.89 5.04 -2.90
CA GLY A 111 8.29 5.12 -2.48
C GLY A 111 8.95 6.42 -2.96
N ILE A 112 8.82 6.75 -4.25
CA ILE A 112 9.37 7.97 -4.83
C ILE A 112 8.80 9.22 -4.16
N VAL A 113 7.47 9.29 -3.95
CA VAL A 113 6.82 10.41 -3.27
C VAL A 113 7.34 10.55 -1.83
N MET A 114 7.43 9.43 -1.10
CA MET A 114 7.95 9.40 0.27
C MET A 114 9.40 9.91 0.33
N PHE A 115 10.26 9.49 -0.61
CA PHE A 115 11.64 9.99 -0.71
C PHE A 115 11.70 11.49 -1.02
N ALA A 116 10.81 11.97 -1.90
CA ALA A 116 10.77 13.38 -2.30
C ALA A 116 10.30 14.31 -1.16
N VAL A 117 9.40 13.83 -0.30
CA VAL A 117 8.78 14.65 0.76
C VAL A 117 9.58 14.62 2.07
N LEU A 118 10.04 13.44 2.54
CA LEU A 118 10.57 13.32 3.91
C LEU A 118 11.97 13.90 4.12
N GLY A 119 12.81 14.00 3.10
CA GLY A 119 14.15 14.62 3.15
C GLY A 119 15.17 14.03 4.15
N ASN A 120 14.76 13.14 5.06
CA ASN A 120 15.59 12.61 6.13
C ASN A 120 16.22 11.28 5.74
N ALA A 121 17.51 11.34 5.39
CA ALA A 121 18.30 10.20 4.88
C ALA A 121 18.25 8.95 5.78
N SER A 122 18.13 9.10 7.11
CA SER A 122 18.12 7.95 8.03
C SER A 122 16.83 7.14 7.94
N MET A 123 15.68 7.82 7.93
CA MET A 123 14.36 7.16 7.80
C MET A 123 14.14 6.62 6.38
N ILE A 124 14.71 7.31 5.40
CA ILE A 124 14.76 6.93 3.98
C ILE A 124 15.43 5.56 3.82
N VAL A 125 16.62 5.35 4.39
CA VAL A 125 17.37 4.10 4.16
C VAL A 125 16.67 2.88 4.79
N SER A 126 16.11 3.02 5.99
CA SER A 126 15.42 1.92 6.67
C SER A 126 14.11 1.54 5.96
N SER A 127 13.32 2.54 5.55
CA SER A 127 12.08 2.31 4.79
C SER A 127 12.36 1.75 3.38
N ALA A 128 13.41 2.25 2.70
CA ALA A 128 13.84 1.75 1.39
C ALA A 128 14.12 0.25 1.41
N ALA A 129 14.88 -0.21 2.41
CA ALA A 129 15.28 -1.60 2.52
C ALA A 129 14.07 -2.53 2.65
N SER A 130 13.12 -2.19 3.54
CA SER A 130 11.89 -2.96 3.71
C SER A 130 11.01 -2.96 2.46
N MET A 131 10.90 -1.81 1.77
CA MET A 131 10.14 -1.70 0.52
C MET A 131 10.76 -2.55 -0.59
N LEU A 132 12.10 -2.54 -0.74
CA LEU A 132 12.80 -3.34 -1.75
C LEU A 132 12.64 -4.84 -1.50
N VAL A 133 12.74 -5.30 -0.26
CA VAL A 133 12.51 -6.72 0.09
C VAL A 133 11.05 -7.11 -0.21
N GLY A 134 10.09 -6.27 0.17
CA GLY A 134 8.68 -6.50 -0.10
C GLY A 134 8.36 -6.55 -1.60
N ALA A 135 8.88 -5.59 -2.38
CA ALA A 135 8.73 -5.55 -3.83
C ALA A 135 9.40 -6.75 -4.50
N GLY A 136 10.61 -7.13 -4.07
CA GLY A 136 11.32 -8.31 -4.56
C GLY A 136 10.54 -9.60 -4.34
N LEU A 137 9.94 -9.78 -3.16
CA LEU A 137 9.07 -10.92 -2.88
C LEU A 137 7.82 -10.92 -3.77
N GLN A 138 7.19 -9.77 -4.01
CA GLN A 138 6.04 -9.68 -4.92
C GLN A 138 6.42 -10.02 -6.36
N VAL A 139 7.54 -9.50 -6.86
CA VAL A 139 8.07 -9.83 -8.19
C VAL A 139 8.34 -11.33 -8.28
N TYR A 140 8.94 -11.93 -7.25
CA TYR A 140 9.16 -13.38 -7.21
C TYR A 140 7.84 -14.17 -7.32
N PHE A 141 6.82 -13.84 -6.52
CA PHE A 141 5.52 -14.51 -6.61
C PHE A 141 4.84 -14.29 -7.96
N MET A 142 4.95 -13.08 -8.53
CA MET A 142 4.45 -12.78 -9.86
C MET A 142 5.12 -13.66 -10.92
N LEU A 143 6.44 -13.82 -10.88
CA LEU A 143 7.20 -14.68 -11.80
C LEU A 143 6.79 -16.15 -11.65
N VAL A 144 6.56 -16.63 -10.41
CA VAL A 144 6.07 -18.00 -10.17
C VAL A 144 4.69 -18.20 -10.81
N VAL A 145 3.76 -17.28 -10.61
CA VAL A 145 2.42 -17.36 -11.22
C VAL A 145 2.49 -17.25 -12.74
N PHE A 146 3.37 -16.40 -13.26
CA PHE A 146 3.59 -16.25 -14.69
C PHE A 146 4.16 -17.53 -15.32
N SER A 147 5.11 -18.19 -14.65
CA SER A 147 5.63 -19.50 -15.07
C SER A 147 4.53 -20.56 -15.16
N GLN A 148 3.64 -20.62 -14.15
CA GLN A 148 2.47 -21.52 -14.18
C GLN A 148 1.50 -21.18 -15.31
N TYR A 149 1.29 -19.89 -15.57
CA TYR A 149 0.45 -19.44 -16.68
C TYR A 149 1.00 -19.91 -18.04
N GLN A 150 2.32 -19.84 -18.25
CA GLN A 150 2.97 -20.32 -19.47
C GLN A 150 2.90 -21.85 -19.60
N ALA A 151 3.16 -22.58 -18.50
CA ALA A 151 3.10 -24.05 -18.49
C ALA A 151 1.72 -24.57 -18.90
N LEU A 152 0.64 -23.98 -18.35
CA LEU A 152 -0.73 -24.32 -18.73
C LEU A 152 -1.05 -23.96 -20.20
N GLY A 153 -0.41 -22.93 -20.74
CA GLY A 153 -0.52 -22.57 -22.15
C GLY A 153 0.07 -23.63 -23.07
N LEU A 154 1.25 -24.15 -22.74
CA LEU A 154 1.95 -25.20 -23.49
C LEU A 154 1.19 -26.53 -23.50
N ILE A 155 0.66 -26.96 -22.35
CA ILE A 155 -0.11 -28.21 -22.25
C ILE A 155 -1.31 -28.19 -23.19
N ARG A 156 -2.06 -27.08 -23.20
CA ARG A 156 -3.22 -26.92 -24.08
C ARG A 156 -2.86 -26.98 -25.56
N MET A 157 -1.75 -26.37 -25.97
CA MET A 157 -1.28 -26.43 -27.35
C MET A 157 -0.92 -27.86 -27.77
N HIS A 158 -0.33 -28.64 -26.87
CA HIS A 158 -0.01 -30.04 -27.13
C HIS A 158 -1.27 -30.91 -27.29
N GLU A 159 -2.27 -30.73 -26.42
CA GLU A 159 -3.57 -31.40 -26.52
C GLU A 159 -4.25 -31.10 -27.87
N ASP A 160 -4.29 -29.83 -28.27
CA ASP A 160 -4.88 -29.38 -29.54
C ASP A 160 -4.16 -29.96 -30.79
N MET A 161 -2.87 -30.29 -30.69
CA MET A 161 -2.12 -30.97 -31.76
C MET A 161 -2.38 -32.47 -31.80
N SER A 162 -2.57 -33.12 -30.65
CA SER A 162 -2.77 -34.57 -30.56
C SER A 162 -4.15 -35.06 -31.02
N MET A 163 -5.15 -34.17 -31.08
CA MET A 163 -6.51 -34.49 -31.49
C MET A 163 -6.76 -34.34 -33.00
N LYS A 164 -5.74 -33.97 -33.78
CA LYS A 164 -5.80 -33.86 -35.25
C LYS A 164 -5.13 -35.04 -35.92
#